data_AF-A0A3D2Y0W1-F1
#
_entry.id   AF-A0A3D2Y0W1-F1
#
_cell.length_a   1.000
_cell.length_b   1.000
_cell.length_c   1.000
_cell.angle_alpha   90.00
_cell.angle_beta   90.00
_cell.angle_gamma   90.00
#
_symmetry.space_group_name_H-M   'P 1'
#
loop_
_entity.id
_entity.type
_entity.pdbx_description
1 polymer ?
#
loop_
_entity_poly.entity_id
_entity_poly.type
_entity_poly.pdbx_seq_one_letter_code
_entity_poly.pdbx_strand_id
1 'polypeptide(L)'
;MKKQRPVNLDLNTIKFPPSAISSILHRVTGVAMFFALLFVIWAWAVSVSSPEGFANVQALMDGLIGKIIAIGTASALTYHILGGIRHGIMDMGHWEELESGNLSAQVVIGLWV
;
A
#
# COMPACT_ATOMS: atom_id res chain seq x y z
N MET A 1 37.80 -11.17 20.96
CA MET A 1 36.49 -10.69 20.44
C MET A 1 36.03 -9.51 21.29
N LYS A 2 35.67 -8.36 20.68
CA LYS A 2 35.04 -7.26 21.42
C LYS A 2 33.65 -7.71 21.88
N LYS A 3 33.32 -7.53 23.18
CA LYS A 3 31.96 -7.74 23.68
C LYS A 3 31.04 -6.66 23.09
N GLN A 4 30.14 -7.07 22.21
CA GLN A 4 29.12 -6.19 21.64
C GLN A 4 27.99 -6.00 22.66
N ARG A 5 27.55 -4.76 22.86
CA ARG A 5 26.47 -4.45 23.80
C ARG A 5 25.12 -4.91 23.22
N PRO A 6 24.19 -5.40 24.05
CA PRO A 6 22.85 -5.73 23.60
C PRO A 6 22.09 -4.48 23.14
N VAL A 7 21.18 -4.66 22.18
CA VAL A 7 20.30 -3.62 21.64
C VAL A 7 18.85 -4.05 21.86
N ASN A 8 18.01 -3.16 22.41
CA ASN A 8 16.58 -3.43 22.51
C ASN A 8 15.89 -3.12 21.18
N LEU A 9 15.56 -4.17 20.41
CA LEU A 9 14.90 -4.11 19.10
C LEU A 9 13.74 -5.12 19.01
N ASP A 10 13.21 -5.56 20.15
CA ASP A 10 12.01 -6.38 20.17
C ASP A 10 10.79 -5.49 19.90
N LEU A 11 10.34 -5.47 18.65
CA LEU A 11 9.23 -4.63 18.18
C LEU A 11 7.92 -4.92 18.91
N ASN A 12 7.74 -6.11 19.47
CA ASN A 12 6.52 -6.46 20.22
C ASN A 12 6.44 -5.75 21.58
N THR A 13 7.57 -5.21 22.07
CA THR A 13 7.63 -4.45 23.33
C THR A 13 7.40 -2.95 23.13
N ILE A 14 7.38 -2.48 21.87
CA ILE A 14 7.28 -1.06 21.51
C ILE A 14 5.84 -0.72 21.12
N LYS A 15 5.30 0.37 21.67
CA LYS A 15 3.98 0.90 21.28
C LYS A 15 4.14 1.87 20.11
N PHE A 16 3.50 1.55 18.99
CA PHE A 16 3.54 2.38 17.79
C PHE A 16 2.33 3.33 17.72
N PRO A 17 2.54 4.64 17.49
CA PRO A 17 1.44 5.56 17.25
C PRO A 17 0.80 5.33 15.87
N PRO A 18 -0.42 5.83 15.62
CA PRO A 18 -1.10 5.70 14.33
C PRO A 18 -0.26 6.21 13.15
N SER A 19 0.49 7.30 13.33
CA SER A 19 1.41 7.86 12.33
C SER A 19 2.52 6.88 11.92
N ALA A 20 3.07 6.11 12.87
CA ALA A 20 4.08 5.09 12.57
C ALA A 20 3.47 3.91 11.80
N ILE A 21 2.27 3.46 12.19
CA ILE A 21 1.51 2.41 11.48
C ILE A 21 1.22 2.87 10.05
N SER A 22 0.77 4.12 9.89
CA SER A 22 0.46 4.65 8.57
C SER A 22 1.68 4.72 7.65
N SER A 23 2.85 5.10 8.20
CA SER A 23 4.09 5.13 7.44
C SER A 23 4.52 3.74 6.96
N ILE A 24 4.46 2.71 7.81
CA ILE A 24 4.84 1.35 7.38
C ILE A 24 3.84 0.78 6.37
N LEU A 25 2.55 1.02 6.54
CA LEU A 25 1.53 0.63 5.55
C LEU A 25 1.81 1.28 4.19
N HIS A 26 2.16 2.57 4.14
CA HIS A 26 2.45 3.26 2.88
C HIS A 26 3.66 2.64 2.16
N ARG A 27 4.69 2.24 2.91
CA ARG A 27 5.85 1.51 2.35
C ARG A 27 5.46 0.13 1.83
N VAL A 28 4.68 -0.63 2.60
CA VAL A 28 4.23 -1.97 2.21
C VAL A 28 3.34 -1.90 0.96
N THR A 29 2.41 -0.94 0.89
CA THR A 29 1.56 -0.79 -0.29
C THR A 29 2.32 -0.29 -1.51
N GLY A 30 3.36 0.52 -1.33
CA GLY A 30 4.27 0.90 -2.42
C GLY A 30 4.99 -0.30 -3.03
N VAL A 31 5.51 -1.20 -2.19
CA VAL A 31 6.12 -2.46 -2.65
C VAL A 31 5.08 -3.39 -3.28
N ALA A 32 3.89 -3.51 -2.68
CA ALA A 32 2.81 -4.32 -3.24
C ALA A 32 2.40 -3.83 -4.65
N MET A 33 2.33 -2.51 -4.84
CA MET A 33 2.01 -1.88 -6.13
C MET A 33 3.06 -2.20 -7.21
N PHE A 34 4.34 -2.29 -6.85
CA PHE A 34 5.39 -2.70 -7.80
C PHE A 34 5.12 -4.09 -8.39
N PHE A 35 4.72 -5.06 -7.55
CA PHE A 35 4.35 -6.40 -8.02
C PHE A 35 3.00 -6.42 -8.75
N ALA A 36 2.03 -5.63 -8.29
CA ALA A 36 0.73 -5.50 -8.96
C ALA A 36 0.88 -4.96 -10.39
N LEU A 37 1.81 -4.03 -10.62
CA LEU A 37 2.08 -3.49 -11.96
C LEU A 37 2.52 -4.56 -12.96
N LEU A 38 3.27 -5.59 -12.54
CA LEU A 38 3.65 -6.70 -13.43
C LEU A 38 2.41 -7.41 -13.98
N PHE A 39 1.42 -7.66 -13.10
CA PHE A 39 0.16 -8.27 -13.48
C PHE A 39 -0.69 -7.34 -14.36
N VAL A 40 -0.85 -6.08 -13.94
CA VAL A 40 -1.68 -5.10 -14.65
C VAL A 40 -1.14 -4.83 -16.06
N ILE A 41 0.17 -4.66 -16.22
CA ILE A 41 0.79 -4.43 -17.53
C ILE A 41 0.60 -5.65 -18.44
N TRP A 42 0.81 -6.86 -17.92
CA TRP A 42 0.59 -8.09 -18.68
C TRP A 42 -0.88 -8.24 -19.10
N ALA A 43 -1.81 -8.10 -18.16
CA ALA A 43 -3.24 -8.23 -18.42
C ALA A 43 -3.73 -7.16 -19.40
N TRP A 44 -3.19 -5.94 -19.30
CA TRP A 44 -3.46 -4.88 -20.27
C TRP A 44 -2.94 -5.25 -21.66
N ALA A 45 -1.68 -5.63 -21.78
CA ALA A 45 -1.06 -5.97 -23.08
C ALA A 45 -1.81 -7.10 -23.80
N VAL A 46 -2.24 -8.14 -23.08
CA VAL A 46 -3.01 -9.26 -23.65
C VAL A 46 -4.45 -8.86 -23.95
N SER A 47 -5.11 -8.07 -23.10
CA SER A 47 -6.51 -7.72 -23.31
C SER A 47 -6.75 -6.83 -24.52
N VAL A 48 -5.73 -6.05 -24.95
CA VAL A 48 -5.83 -5.19 -26.15
C VAL A 48 -5.27 -5.83 -27.41
N SER A 49 -4.70 -7.04 -27.34
CA SER A 49 -4.05 -7.66 -28.50
C SER A 49 -5.00 -8.29 -29.51
N SER A 50 -6.13 -8.85 -29.05
CA SER A 50 -7.18 -9.44 -29.88
C SER A 50 -8.47 -9.70 -29.07
N PRO A 51 -9.61 -10.00 -29.73
CA PRO A 51 -10.84 -10.43 -29.03
C PRO A 51 -10.64 -11.66 -28.16
N GLU A 52 -9.85 -12.64 -28.60
CA GLU A 52 -9.52 -13.84 -27.84
C GLU A 52 -8.62 -13.50 -26.64
N GLY A 53 -7.67 -12.59 -26.82
CA GLY A 53 -6.84 -12.07 -25.72
C GLY A 53 -7.67 -11.40 -24.63
N PHE A 54 -8.64 -10.56 -25.02
CA PHE A 54 -9.60 -9.96 -24.10
C PHE A 54 -10.41 -11.02 -23.34
N ALA A 55 -11.01 -11.99 -24.05
CA ALA A 55 -11.80 -13.05 -23.44
C ALA A 55 -11.00 -13.90 -22.44
N ASN A 56 -9.72 -14.17 -22.74
CA ASN A 56 -8.83 -14.91 -21.83
C ASN A 56 -8.55 -14.14 -20.53
N VAL A 57 -8.25 -12.83 -20.63
CA VAL A 57 -8.04 -11.99 -19.44
C VAL A 57 -9.34 -11.85 -18.65
N GLN A 58 -10.47 -11.68 -19.32
CA GLN A 58 -11.79 -11.63 -18.67
C GLN A 58 -12.08 -12.90 -17.88
N ALA A 59 -11.89 -14.08 -18.47
CA ALA A 59 -12.10 -15.37 -17.79
C ALA A 59 -11.19 -15.54 -16.57
N LEU A 60 -9.92 -15.09 -16.66
CA LEU A 60 -9.00 -15.09 -15.52
C LEU A 60 -9.49 -14.15 -14.40
N MET A 61 -9.97 -12.97 -14.76
CA MET A 61 -10.46 -11.96 -13.81
C MET A 61 -11.78 -12.36 -13.14
N ASP A 62 -12.62 -13.16 -13.82
CA ASP A 62 -13.84 -13.73 -13.23
C ASP A 62 -13.54 -14.83 -12.21
N GLY A 63 -12.36 -15.46 -12.30
CA GLY A 63 -11.86 -16.44 -11.35
C GLY A 63 -11.49 -15.85 -9.97
N LEU A 64 -11.39 -16.72 -8.97
CA LEU A 64 -11.06 -16.33 -7.59
C LEU A 64 -9.72 -15.58 -7.49
N ILE A 65 -8.68 -16.11 -8.15
CA ILE A 65 -7.34 -15.51 -8.15
C ILE A 65 -7.39 -14.11 -8.76
N GLY A 66 -8.10 -13.96 -9.88
CA GLY A 66 -8.25 -12.67 -10.53
C GLY A 66 -8.93 -11.64 -9.64
N LYS A 67 -10.02 -12.01 -8.96
CA LYS A 67 -10.71 -11.14 -7.99
C LYS A 67 -9.82 -10.75 -6.80
N ILE A 68 -9.04 -11.69 -6.26
CA ILE A 68 -8.10 -11.40 -5.17
C ILE A 68 -7.03 -10.40 -5.62
N ILE A 69 -6.44 -10.60 -6.80
CA ILE A 69 -5.45 -9.68 -7.35
C ILE A 69 -6.08 -8.30 -7.61
N ALA A 70 -7.28 -8.25 -8.17
CA ALA A 70 -7.97 -7.00 -8.46
C ALA A 70 -8.28 -6.21 -7.19
N ILE A 71 -8.90 -6.84 -6.18
CA ILE A 71 -9.23 -6.20 -4.90
C ILE A 71 -7.95 -5.82 -4.15
N GLY A 72 -6.95 -6.69 -4.10
CA GLY A 72 -5.66 -6.41 -3.47
C GLY A 72 -4.93 -5.24 -4.13
N THR A 73 -4.94 -5.16 -5.46
CA THR A 73 -4.35 -4.05 -6.22
C THR A 73 -5.11 -2.75 -5.94
N ALA A 74 -6.44 -2.76 -6.02
CA ALA A 74 -7.27 -1.59 -5.75
C ALA A 74 -7.11 -1.08 -4.30
N SER A 75 -7.04 -2.00 -3.33
CA SER A 75 -6.83 -1.68 -1.93
C SER A 75 -5.45 -1.08 -1.67
N ALA A 76 -4.39 -1.71 -2.19
CA ALA A 76 -3.02 -1.19 -2.07
C ALA A 76 -2.88 0.19 -2.73
N LEU A 77 -3.45 0.37 -3.93
CA LEU A 77 -3.47 1.64 -4.64
C LEU A 77 -4.17 2.73 -3.82
N THR A 78 -5.36 2.44 -3.28
CA THR A 78 -6.15 3.40 -2.51
C THR A 78 -5.38 3.86 -1.29
N TYR A 79 -4.81 2.94 -0.50
CA TYR A 79 -3.99 3.33 0.64
C TYR A 79 -2.75 4.13 0.23
N HIS A 80 -2.05 3.71 -0.82
CA HIS A 80 -0.82 4.35 -1.24
C HIS A 80 -1.07 5.79 -1.70
N ILE A 81 -2.17 6.03 -2.43
CA ILE A 81 -2.60 7.38 -2.83
C ILE A 81 -2.98 8.22 -1.62
N LEU A 82 -3.82 7.70 -0.71
CA LEU A 82 -4.24 8.44 0.49
C LEU A 82 -3.03 8.82 1.36
N GLY A 83 -2.11 7.88 1.58
CA GLY A 83 -0.86 8.12 2.29
C GLY A 83 0.05 9.11 1.55
N GLY A 84 0.12 9.05 0.22
CA GLY A 84 0.87 9.97 -0.61
C GLY A 84 0.31 11.40 -0.57
N ILE A 85 -1.02 11.57 -0.64
CA ILE A 85 -1.69 12.86 -0.45
C ILE A 85 -1.39 13.41 0.94
N ARG A 86 -1.49 12.56 1.97
CA ARG A 86 -1.13 12.96 3.34
C ARG A 86 0.33 13.45 3.42
N HIS A 87 1.26 12.72 2.82
CA HIS A 87 2.66 13.15 2.73
C HIS A 87 2.81 14.48 1.98
N GLY A 88 2.17 14.65 0.83
CA GLY A 88 2.23 15.90 0.08
C GLY A 88 1.66 17.10 0.85
N ILE A 89 0.61 16.90 1.66
CA ILE A 89 0.08 17.95 2.55
C ILE A 89 1.09 18.28 3.66
N MET A 90 1.76 17.28 4.22
CA MET A 90 2.83 17.50 5.20
C MET A 90 4.05 18.22 4.61
N ASP A 91 4.43 17.87 3.38
CA ASP A 91 5.54 18.52 2.68
C ASP A 91 5.26 20.00 2.39
N MET A 92 3.99 20.43 2.40
CA MET A 92 3.57 21.83 2.31
C MET A 92 3.55 22.56 3.66
N GLY A 93 3.96 21.92 4.77
CA GLY A 93 4.00 22.51 6.10
C GLY A 93 2.69 22.39 6.89
N HIS A 94 1.83 21.43 6.55
CA HIS A 94 0.58 21.17 7.27
C HIS A 94 0.63 19.85 8.06
N TRP A 95 -0.15 19.72 9.13
CA TRP A 95 -0.22 18.50 9.96
C TRP A 95 1.11 18.04 10.59
N GLU A 96 1.99 18.99 10.93
CA GLU A 96 3.32 18.71 11.50
C GLU A 96 3.27 18.35 13.00
N GLU A 97 2.21 18.77 13.70
CA GLU A 97 2.05 18.54 15.14
C GLU A 97 1.60 17.11 15.45
N LEU A 98 2.02 16.57 16.60
CA LEU A 98 1.73 15.18 17.00
C LEU A 98 0.24 14.81 16.91
N GLU A 99 -0.64 15.68 17.37
CA GLU A 99 -2.10 15.46 17.31
C GLU A 99 -2.59 15.42 15.86
N SER A 100 -2.22 16.43 15.07
CA SER A 100 -2.60 16.52 13.65
C SER A 100 -2.03 15.40 12.79
N GLY A 101 -0.80 14.95 13.08
CA GLY A 101 -0.13 13.84 12.41
C GLY A 101 -0.79 12.50 12.72
N ASN A 102 -1.27 12.29 13.95
CA ASN A 102 -2.00 11.09 14.34
C ASN A 102 -3.44 11.10 13.82
N LEU A 103 -4.13 12.23 13.87
CA LEU A 103 -5.49 12.37 13.35
C LEU A 103 -5.53 12.11 11.84
N SER A 104 -4.64 12.75 11.07
CA SER A 104 -4.53 12.52 9.63
C SER A 104 -4.21 11.05 9.29
N ALA A 105 -3.35 10.40 10.08
CA ALA A 105 -3.06 8.98 9.90
C ALA A 105 -4.29 8.09 10.19
N GLN A 106 -5.06 8.37 11.23
CA GLN A 106 -6.31 7.67 11.52
C GLN A 106 -7.35 7.85 10.41
N VAL A 107 -7.48 9.06 9.86
CA VAL A 107 -8.37 9.34 8.72
C VAL A 107 -7.95 8.53 7.50
N VAL A 108 -6.66 8.53 7.14
CA VAL A 108 -6.14 7.73 6.02
C VAL A 108 -6.41 6.23 6.22
N ILE A 109 -6.17 5.72 7.43
CA ILE A 109 -6.44 4.30 7.75
C ILE A 109 -7.94 4.00 7.72
N GLY A 110 -8.79 4.90 8.22
CA GLY A 110 -10.24 4.70 8.23
C GLY A 110 -10.89 4.79 6.85
N LEU A 111 -10.30 5.54 5.91
CA LEU A 111 -10.73 5.62 4.52
C LEU A 111 -10.19 4.47 3.64
N TRP A 112 -9.30 3.64 4.18
CA TRP A 112 -8.74 2.52 3.45
C TRP A 112 -9.80 1.44 3.20
N VAL A 113 -10.03 1.13 1.93
CA VAL A 113 -10.84 0.01 1.43
C VAL A 113 -9.99 -1.15 0.95
#